data_AF-A0A6L3FAU8-F1
#
_entry.id   AF-A0A6L3FAU8-F1
#
_cell.length_a   1.000
_cell.length_b   1.000
_cell.length_c   1.000
_cell.angle_alpha   90.00
_cell.angle_beta   90.00
_cell.angle_gamma   90.00
#
_symmetry.space_group_name_H-M   'P 1'
#
loop_
_entity.id
_entity.type
_entity.pdbx_description
1 polymer ?
#
loop_
_entity_poly.entity_id
_entity_poly.type
_entity_poly.pdbx_seq_one_letter_code
_entity_poly.pdbx_strand_id
1 'polypeptide(L)' 'MEYRVLGRTGVKVSPLCLGAMNFPEPNGEKESFEIFNRTLDGSINFIDTANVYNA' A
#
# COMPACT_ATOMS: atom_id res chain seq x y z
N MET A 1 11.99 -4.61 8.88
CA MET A 1 11.29 -3.30 8.97
C MET A 1 11.15 -2.90 10.43
N GLU A 2 11.37 -1.64 10.79
CA GLU A 2 10.98 -1.09 12.10
C GLU A 2 9.60 -0.43 11.99
N TYR A 3 8.59 -1.02 12.63
CA TYR A 3 7.21 -0.53 12.56
C TYR A 3 6.94 0.60 13.57
N ARG A 4 6.03 1.51 13.22
CA ARG A 4 5.61 2.67 14.02
C ARG A 4 4.15 2.53 14.45
N VAL A 5 3.79 3.07 15.62
CA VAL A 5 2.38 3.10 16.05
C VAL A 5 1.64 4.19 15.29
N LEU A 6 0.51 3.84 14.67
CA LEU A 6 -0.36 4.79 13.96
C LEU A 6 -1.14 5.63 14.98
N GLY A 7 -0.63 6.82 15.29
CA GLY A 7 -1.24 7.74 16.24
C GLY A 7 -1.46 7.08 17.61
N ARG A 8 -2.70 7.10 18.10
CA ARG A 8 -3.10 6.52 19.40
C ARG A 8 -3.84 5.18 19.27
N THR A 9 -3.79 4.55 18.09
CA THR A 9 -4.61 3.36 17.80
C THR A 9 -4.01 2.04 18.30
N GLY A 10 -2.70 2.02 18.60
CA GLY A 10 -1.97 0.79 18.91
C GLY A 10 -1.61 -0.06 17.69
N VAL A 11 -2.10 0.28 16.49
CA VAL A 11 -1.77 -0.41 15.23
C VAL A 11 -0.34 -0.10 14.83
N LYS A 12 0.45 -1.13 14.51
CA LYS A 12 1.84 -1.00 14.05
C LYS A 12 1.89 -1.02 12.52
N VAL A 13 2.35 0.09 11.92
CA VAL A 13 2.45 0.28 10.47
C VAL A 13 3.91 0.47 10.04
N SER A 14 4.25 0.09 8.81
CA SER A 14 5.55 0.37 8.22
C SER A 14 5.74 1.88 8.05
N PRO A 15 6.98 2.40 8.09
CA PRO A 15 7.26 3.81 7.86
C PRO A 15 6.99 4.25 6.41
N LEU A 16 6.88 3.30 5.48
CA LEU A 16 6.45 3.50 4.11
C LEU A 16 5.04 2.93 3.92
N CYS A 17 4.27 3.55 3.02
CA CYS A 17 2.91 3.15 2.64
C CYS A 17 2.84 2.96 1.12
N LEU A 18 2.11 1.94 0.66
CA LEU A 18 1.78 1.77 -0.76
C LEU A 18 0.51 2.56 -1.07
N GLY A 19 0.61 3.60 -1.90
CA GLY A 19 -0.55 4.29 -2.45
C GLY A 19 -1.12 3.54 -3.66
N ALA A 20 -2.43 3.33 -3.68
CA ALA A 20 -3.12 2.57 -4.72
C ALA A 20 -3.95 3.43 -5.70
N MET A 21 -3.70 4.74 -5.78
CA MET A 21 -4.46 5.65 -6.66
C MET A 21 -4.40 5.24 -8.13
N ASN A 22 -3.27 4.71 -8.59
CA ASN A 22 -3.04 4.34 -10.00
C ASN A 22 -3.27 2.84 -10.25
N PHE A 23 -3.95 2.13 -9.34
CA PHE A 23 -4.20 0.70 -9.54
C PHE A 23 -5.62 0.52 -10.09
N PRO A 24 -5.81 0.01 -11.33
CA PRO A 24 -4.81 -0.56 -12.22
C PRO A 24 -4.18 0.40 -13.24
N GLU A 25 -4.74 1.59 -13.44
CA GLU A 25 -4.37 2.45 -14.57
C GLU A 25 -3.18 3.38 -14.26
N PRO A 26 -2.18 3.49 -15.17
CA PRO A 26 -2.27 3.17 -16.61
C PRO A 26 -1.71 1.79 -17.01
N ASN A 27 -1.21 1.00 -16.08
CA ASN A 27 -0.33 -0.14 -16.37
C ASN A 27 -1.03 -1.51 -16.33
N GLY A 28 -2.30 -1.53 -15.92
CA GLY A 28 -3.12 -2.73 -15.79
C GLY A 28 -2.95 -3.47 -14.47
N GLU A 29 -3.84 -4.45 -14.29
CA GLU A 29 -3.97 -5.25 -13.07
C GLU A 29 -2.71 -6.09 -12.78
N LYS A 30 -2.09 -6.66 -13.82
CA LYS A 30 -0.89 -7.50 -13.67
C LYS A 30 0.26 -6.75 -13.02
N GLU A 31 0.59 -5.56 -13.54
CA GLU A 31 1.69 -4.75 -12.99
C GLU A 31 1.34 -4.24 -11.59
N SER A 32 0.07 -3.91 -11.34
CA SER A 32 -0.40 -3.53 -10.01
C SER A 32 -0.17 -4.65 -8.98
N PHE A 33 -0.44 -5.91 -9.35
CA PHE A 33 -0.13 -7.06 -8.50
C PHE A 33 1.38 -7.28 -8.32
N GLU A 34 2.19 -7.06 -9.34
CA GLU A 34 3.65 -7.14 -9.23
C GLU A 34 4.18 -6.08 -8.23
N ILE A 35 3.69 -4.85 -8.30
CA ILE A 35 4.03 -3.77 -7.35
C ILE A 35 3.54 -4.11 -5.93
N PHE A 36 2.32 -4.64 -5.80
CA PHE A 36 1.77 -5.09 -4.53
C PHE A 36 2.62 -6.21 -3.90
N ASN A 37 3.00 -7.21 -4.67
CA ASN A 37 3.86 -8.30 -4.19
C ASN A 37 5.23 -7.77 -3.77
N ARG A 38 5.83 -6.86 -4.56
CA ARG A 38 7.11 -6.24 -4.22
C ARG A 38 7.05 -5.45 -2.90
N THR A 39 5.90 -4.84 -2.62
CA THR A 39 5.60 -4.13 -1.37
C THR A 39 5.61 -5.10 -0.18
N LEU A 40 4.97 -6.26 -0.33
CA LEU A 40 4.96 -7.32 0.70
C LEU A 40 6.36 -7.89 0.94
N ASP A 41 7.15 -8.14 -0.11
CA ASP A 41 8.55 -8.57 0.01
C ASP A 41 9.39 -7.55 0.79
N GLY A 42 9.04 -6.27 0.68
CA GLY A 42 9.63 -5.18 1.45
C GLY A 42 9.21 -5.15 2.92
N SER A 43 8.32 -6.03 3.38
CA SER A 43 7.68 -5.99 4.71
C SER A 43 6.88 -4.70 4.96
N ILE A 44 6.30 -4.10 3.92
CA ILE A 44 5.38 -2.97 4.03
C ILE A 44 3.98 -3.52 4.31
N ASN A 45 3.33 -3.04 5.36
CA ASN A 45 2.02 -3.50 5.81
C ASN A 45 0.95 -2.38 5.80
N PHE A 46 1.28 -1.23 5.22
CA PHE A 46 0.42 -0.06 5.17
C PHE A 46 0.07 0.26 3.71
N ILE A 47 -1.22 0.28 3.40
CA ILE A 47 -1.77 0.52 2.07
C ILE A 47 -2.78 1.65 2.17
N ASP A 48 -2.65 2.65 1.29
CA ASP A 48 -3.59 3.75 1.12
C ASP A 48 -4.47 3.51 -0.12
N THR A 49 -5.78 3.58 0.07
CA THR A 49 -6.78 3.37 -0.99
C THR A 49 -8.01 4.24 -0.72
N ALA A 50 -8.82 4.47 -1.76
CA ALA A 50 -10.11 5.14 -1.64
C ALA A 50 -11.09 4.63 -2.71
N ASN A 51 -12.38 4.67 -2.40
CA ASN A 51 -13.44 4.30 -3.34
C ASN A 51 -13.40 5.11 -4.66
N VAL A 52 -12.85 6.33 -4.63
CA VAL A 52 -12.83 7.25 -5.78
C VAL A 52 -11.59 7.13 -6.66
N TYR A 53 -10.59 6.33 -6.28
CA TYR A 53 -9.32 6.24 -7.03
C TYR A 53 -9.49 5.71 -8.47
N ASN A 54 -10.58 5.01 -8.76
CA ASN A 54 -10.96 4.59 -10.12
C ASN A 54 -12.48 4.67 -10.33
N ALA A 55 -13.13 5.70 -9.77
CA ALA A 55 -14.56 5.93 -9.93
C ALA A 55 -14.91 6.46 -11.33
#